data_AF-A0A0L0CX14-F1
#
_entry.id   AF-A0A0L0CX14-F1
#
_cell.length_a   1.000
_cell.length_b   1.000
_cell.length_c   1.000
_cell.angle_alpha   90.00
_cell.angle_beta   90.00
_cell.angle_gamma   90.00
#
_symmetry.space_group_name_H-M   'P 1'
#
loop_
_entity.id
_entity.type
_entity.pdbx_description
1 polymer ?
#
loop_
_entity_poly.entity_id
_entity_poly.type
_entity_poly.pdbx_seq_one_letter_code
_entity_poly.pdbx_strand_id
1 'polypeptide(L)'
;MITSTEGVFMTVSDNSDHKFDDGLKDCQHAGIFKGIRKDVWTCGNVCGYVVCKPKEGNRETASGENKDQIITIRALVTHWVQNFLEDYKKIKHKFLNCTKNGQSKCINGCNNKCTCVETWISTKKGEWKNIKERFIEQYKGEPSDEYFNVRSCLETFIPQIPVADVKNEVIKLSQFDNSCGCSFSAHKQKDSNQDSIECMIKNLEKKIDECKTQHYPSGKPEEQCKEPPP
;
A
#
# COMPACT_ATOMS: atom_id res chain seq x y z
N MET A 1 -9.13 2.85 -31.25
CA MET A 1 -8.29 3.93 -30.69
C MET A 1 -8.16 3.65 -29.21
N ILE A 2 -6.94 3.48 -28.69
CA ILE A 2 -6.71 3.43 -27.23
C ILE A 2 -6.86 4.88 -26.76
N THR A 3 -7.98 5.24 -26.12
CA THR A 3 -8.10 6.51 -25.43
C THR A 3 -7.10 6.49 -24.27
N SER A 4 -5.98 7.20 -24.43
CA SER A 4 -4.92 7.29 -23.43
C SER A 4 -5.43 8.05 -22.21
N THR A 5 -5.88 7.29 -21.22
CA THR A 5 -6.24 7.79 -19.89
C THR A 5 -5.00 7.82 -18.98
N GLU A 6 -4.99 8.74 -18.02
CA GLU A 6 -3.91 8.97 -17.04
C GLU A 6 -3.24 7.67 -16.54
N GLY A 7 -1.91 7.66 -16.52
CA GLY A 7 -1.13 6.47 -16.15
C GLY A 7 -1.38 6.03 -14.71
N VAL A 8 -1.35 4.72 -14.48
CA VAL A 8 -1.39 4.12 -13.13
C VAL A 8 0.03 4.16 -12.58
N PHE A 9 0.20 4.80 -11.43
CA PHE A 9 1.49 4.87 -10.75
C PHE A 9 1.52 3.90 -9.57
N MET A 10 2.65 3.26 -9.34
CA MET A 10 2.90 2.49 -8.12
C MET A 10 4.30 2.75 -7.59
N THR A 11 4.39 3.08 -6.31
CA THR A 11 5.66 3.13 -5.58
C THR A 11 5.97 1.74 -5.06
N VAL A 12 7.19 1.26 -5.32
CA VAL A 12 7.60 -0.07 -4.89
C VAL A 12 8.88 0.05 -4.06
N SER A 13 8.88 -0.56 -2.88
CA SER A 13 10.10 -0.67 -2.10
C SER A 13 11.10 -1.56 -2.83
N ASP A 14 12.28 -1.00 -3.07
CA ASP A 14 13.40 -1.65 -3.73
C ASP A 14 14.61 -1.68 -2.78
N ASN A 15 15.55 -2.57 -3.07
CA ASN A 15 16.87 -2.61 -2.45
C ASN A 15 17.91 -1.83 -3.28
N SER A 16 17.51 -1.14 -4.34
CA SER A 16 18.39 -0.42 -5.26
C SER A 16 18.98 0.86 -4.67
N ASP A 17 20.31 0.92 -4.53
CA ASP A 17 21.19 2.10 -4.39
C ASP A 17 20.67 3.31 -3.60
N HIS A 18 19.83 3.11 -2.58
CA HIS A 18 19.26 4.19 -1.76
C HIS A 18 18.51 5.29 -2.54
N LYS A 19 18.02 5.00 -3.75
CA LYS A 19 17.23 5.96 -4.53
C LYS A 19 15.79 5.99 -4.04
N PHE A 20 15.23 7.19 -3.88
CA PHE A 20 13.85 7.45 -3.51
C PHE A 20 13.21 8.33 -4.60
N ASP A 21 12.87 7.71 -5.73
CA ASP A 21 12.37 8.41 -6.91
C ASP A 21 11.00 9.05 -6.62
N ASP A 22 10.94 10.38 -6.52
CA ASP A 22 9.79 11.32 -6.49
C ASP A 22 8.49 10.95 -5.74
N GLY A 23 8.40 9.82 -5.04
CA GLY A 23 7.16 9.33 -4.42
C GLY A 23 7.19 9.29 -2.89
N LEU A 24 8.36 9.06 -2.28
CA LEU A 24 8.52 8.86 -0.82
C LEU A 24 9.86 9.43 -0.29
N LYS A 25 10.24 10.65 -0.69
CA LYS A 25 11.52 11.27 -0.26
C LYS A 25 11.64 11.39 1.26
N ASP A 26 10.54 11.64 1.96
CA ASP A 26 10.50 11.71 3.44
C ASP A 26 10.92 10.41 4.11
N CYS A 27 10.91 9.29 3.38
CA CYS A 27 11.32 7.99 3.89
C CYS A 27 12.83 7.73 3.84
N GLN A 28 13.61 8.59 3.16
CA GLN A 28 15.05 8.39 2.96
C GLN A 28 15.81 8.22 4.28
N HIS A 29 15.44 9.01 5.29
CA HIS A 29 16.10 9.00 6.61
C HIS A 29 15.29 8.28 7.70
N ALA A 30 14.17 7.65 7.34
CA ALA A 30 13.31 6.94 8.29
C ALA A 30 13.86 5.55 8.66
N GLY A 31 14.73 4.97 7.81
CA GLY A 31 15.26 3.62 7.99
C GLY A 31 14.18 2.51 7.90
N ILE A 32 13.05 2.81 7.26
CA ILE A 32 11.95 1.85 6.99
C ILE A 32 12.21 1.11 5.68
N PHE A 33 12.54 1.86 4.62
CA PHE A 33 12.82 1.35 3.29
C PHE A 33 14.29 1.56 2.95
N LYS A 34 14.84 0.68 2.10
CA LYS A 34 16.21 0.81 1.60
C LYS A 34 16.29 1.69 0.35
N GLY A 35 15.29 1.61 -0.50
CA GLY A 35 15.03 2.47 -1.64
C GLY A 35 13.56 2.36 -2.05
N ILE A 36 13.11 3.29 -2.86
CA ILE A 36 11.76 3.36 -3.44
C ILE A 36 11.91 3.72 -4.90
N ARG A 37 11.31 2.90 -5.77
CA ARG A 37 11.15 3.22 -7.18
C ARG A 37 9.70 3.53 -7.50
N LYS A 38 9.48 4.17 -8.64
CA LYS A 38 8.16 4.47 -9.18
C LYS A 38 7.96 3.70 -10.48
N ASP A 39 7.09 2.70 -10.45
CA ASP A 39 6.69 1.97 -11.64
C ASP A 39 5.44 2.65 -12.24
N VAL A 40 5.49 2.96 -13.55
CA VAL A 40 4.39 3.61 -14.27
C VAL A 40 3.78 2.64 -15.27
N TRP A 41 2.45 2.57 -15.30
CA TRP A 41 1.70 1.69 -16.18
C TRP A 41 0.70 2.48 -17.01
N THR A 42 0.55 2.10 -18.26
CA THR A 42 -0.51 2.59 -19.14
C THR A 42 -1.52 1.48 -19.32
N CYS A 43 -2.77 1.74 -18.93
CA CYS A 43 -3.87 0.78 -19.04
C CYS A 43 -4.89 1.24 -20.08
N GLY A 44 -5.56 0.28 -20.72
CA GLY A 44 -6.62 0.54 -21.69
C GLY A 44 -7.53 -0.67 -21.88
N ASN A 45 -8.73 -0.43 -22.41
CA ASN A 45 -9.68 -1.50 -22.73
C ASN A 45 -9.31 -2.14 -24.09
N VAL A 46 -9.20 -3.46 -24.11
CA VAL A 46 -9.00 -4.30 -25.28
C VAL A 46 -9.99 -5.45 -25.21
N CYS A 47 -10.91 -5.51 -26.18
CA CYS A 47 -11.92 -6.57 -26.29
C CYS A 47 -12.75 -6.80 -25.01
N GLY A 48 -13.08 -5.72 -24.27
CA GLY A 48 -13.86 -5.81 -23.03
C GLY A 48 -13.02 -6.02 -21.76
N TYR A 49 -11.72 -6.25 -21.89
CA TYR A 49 -10.80 -6.40 -20.76
C TYR A 49 -9.91 -5.18 -20.60
N VAL A 50 -9.66 -4.76 -19.35
CA VAL A 50 -8.64 -3.74 -19.10
C VAL A 50 -7.28 -4.43 -18.98
N VAL A 51 -6.36 -4.04 -19.85
CA VAL A 51 -4.98 -4.52 -19.88
C VAL A 51 -4.02 -3.36 -19.66
N CYS A 52 -2.86 -3.64 -19.08
CA CYS A 52 -1.86 -2.67 -18.66
C CYS A 52 -0.49 -3.06 -19.20
N LYS A 53 0.24 -2.07 -19.71
CA LYS A 53 1.62 -2.20 -20.17
C LYS A 53 2.52 -1.30 -19.29
N PRO A 54 3.69 -1.77 -18.84
CA PRO A 54 4.63 -0.90 -18.14
C PRO A 54 5.18 0.16 -19.11
N LYS A 55 5.45 1.37 -18.61
CA LYS A 55 6.24 2.36 -19.37
C LYS A 55 7.71 1.98 -19.33
N GLU A 56 8.45 2.39 -20.37
CA GLU A 56 9.91 2.25 -20.41
C GLU A 56 10.53 2.88 -19.16
N GLY A 57 11.41 2.13 -18.48
CA GLY A 57 12.08 2.57 -17.26
C GLY A 57 11.65 1.85 -15.98
N ASN A 58 10.53 1.12 -15.97
CA ASN A 58 10.26 0.12 -14.91
C ASN A 58 11.37 -0.97 -15.02
N ARG A 59 12.06 -1.30 -13.92
CA ARG A 59 13.31 -2.11 -13.95
C ARG A 59 13.11 -3.51 -14.52
N GLU A 60 14.20 -4.05 -15.09
CA GLU A 60 14.31 -5.42 -15.62
C GLU A 60 13.84 -6.47 -14.61
N THR A 61 12.95 -7.35 -15.06
CA THR A 61 12.70 -8.63 -14.41
C THR A 61 14.05 -9.36 -14.22
N ALA A 62 14.17 -10.16 -13.15
CA ALA A 62 15.36 -10.97 -12.88
C ALA A 62 15.75 -11.94 -14.03
N SER A 63 14.94 -12.01 -15.09
CA SER A 63 15.14 -12.83 -16.28
C SER A 63 15.61 -12.06 -17.53
N GLY A 64 15.79 -10.74 -17.52
CA GLY A 64 16.28 -9.97 -18.68
C GLY A 64 15.35 -9.94 -19.90
N GLU A 65 14.29 -10.74 -19.90
CA GLU A 65 13.23 -10.77 -20.92
C GLU A 65 11.95 -10.19 -20.32
N ASN A 66 11.28 -9.33 -21.09
CA ASN A 66 9.92 -8.78 -20.86
C ASN A 66 9.83 -7.35 -20.28
N LYS A 67 10.49 -6.38 -20.92
CA LYS A 67 10.20 -4.94 -20.72
C LYS A 67 8.81 -4.52 -21.23
N ASP A 68 8.10 -5.40 -21.96
CA ASP A 68 6.88 -5.07 -22.70
C ASP A 68 5.67 -5.96 -22.38
N GLN A 69 5.72 -6.79 -21.34
CA GLN A 69 4.62 -7.72 -21.07
C GLN A 69 3.35 -6.97 -20.68
N ILE A 70 2.34 -7.13 -21.53
CA ILE A 70 0.98 -6.68 -21.26
C ILE A 70 0.37 -7.64 -20.24
N ILE A 71 -0.12 -7.10 -19.14
CA ILE A 71 -0.81 -7.85 -18.09
C ILE A 71 -2.27 -7.39 -17.97
N THR A 72 -3.14 -8.21 -17.40
CA THR A 72 -4.50 -7.77 -17.08
C THR A 72 -4.50 -6.83 -15.88
N ILE A 73 -5.51 -5.98 -15.75
CA ILE A 73 -5.67 -5.14 -14.56
C ILE A 73 -5.77 -5.98 -13.28
N ARG A 74 -6.32 -7.20 -13.36
CA ARG A 74 -6.32 -8.17 -12.25
C ARG A 74 -4.91 -8.55 -11.82
N ALA A 75 -4.03 -8.86 -12.76
CA ALA A 75 -2.63 -9.15 -12.46
C ALA A 75 -1.91 -7.93 -11.86
N LEU A 76 -2.20 -6.71 -12.35
CA LEU A 76 -1.66 -5.47 -11.79
C LEU A 76 -2.13 -5.26 -10.33
N VAL A 77 -3.42 -5.48 -10.04
CA VAL A 77 -3.97 -5.44 -8.66
C VAL A 77 -3.23 -6.43 -7.76
N THR A 78 -3.06 -7.66 -8.21
CA THR A 78 -2.31 -8.71 -7.50
C THR A 78 -0.88 -8.28 -7.19
N HIS A 79 -0.14 -7.76 -8.18
CA HIS A 79 1.22 -7.26 -7.98
C HIS A 79 1.27 -6.09 -7.00
N TRP A 80 0.33 -5.14 -7.10
CA TRP A 80 0.28 -4.01 -6.19
C TRP A 80 -0.02 -4.45 -4.74
N VAL A 81 -1.00 -5.34 -4.55
CA VAL A 81 -1.37 -5.88 -3.23
C VAL A 81 -0.19 -6.61 -2.60
N GLN A 82 0.55 -7.41 -3.36
CA GLN A 82 1.74 -8.08 -2.83
C GLN A 82 2.79 -7.08 -2.32
N ASN A 83 3.13 -6.07 -3.11
CA ASN A 83 4.06 -5.01 -2.70
C ASN A 83 3.55 -4.22 -1.49
N PHE A 84 2.25 -3.88 -1.47
CA PHE A 84 1.61 -3.20 -0.34
C PHE A 84 1.77 -3.99 0.96
N LEU A 85 1.56 -5.31 0.93
CA LEU A 85 1.67 -6.16 2.12
C LEU A 85 3.12 -6.30 2.59
N GLU A 86 4.08 -6.39 1.68
CA GLU A 86 5.51 -6.40 2.01
C GLU A 86 5.93 -5.10 2.68
N ASP A 87 5.50 -3.96 2.16
CA ASP A 87 5.75 -2.64 2.75
C ASP A 87 5.07 -2.49 4.10
N TYR A 88 3.81 -2.91 4.21
CA TYR A 88 3.08 -2.92 5.48
C TYR A 88 3.82 -3.74 6.53
N LYS A 89 4.44 -4.87 6.16
CA LYS A 89 5.29 -5.67 7.05
C LYS A 89 6.45 -4.85 7.61
N LYS A 90 7.18 -4.19 6.70
CA LYS A 90 8.38 -3.39 7.02
C LYS A 90 8.00 -2.24 7.94
N ILE A 91 6.93 -1.52 7.60
CA ILE A 91 6.36 -0.45 8.41
C ILE A 91 6.01 -1.00 9.79
N LYS A 92 5.17 -2.02 9.89
CA LYS A 92 4.77 -2.59 11.18
C LYS A 92 6.00 -2.96 12.01
N HIS A 93 6.98 -3.66 11.44
CA HIS A 93 8.18 -4.07 12.18
C HIS A 93 9.04 -2.89 12.67
N LYS A 94 9.28 -1.88 11.82
CA LYS A 94 10.16 -0.74 12.13
C LYS A 94 9.46 0.37 12.93
N PHE A 95 8.15 0.51 12.76
CA PHE A 95 7.29 1.52 13.38
C PHE A 95 6.78 1.10 14.76
N LEU A 96 6.61 -0.20 15.03
CA LEU A 96 6.20 -0.71 16.35
C LEU A 96 7.07 -0.18 17.50
N ASN A 97 8.35 0.10 17.24
CA ASN A 97 9.26 0.64 18.24
C ASN A 97 8.95 2.10 18.62
N CYS A 98 8.23 2.84 17.78
CA CYS A 98 7.82 4.22 18.04
C CYS A 98 6.50 4.34 18.82
N THR A 99 5.67 3.29 18.82
CA THR A 99 4.34 3.29 19.46
C THR A 99 4.23 2.35 20.67
N LYS A 100 5.25 1.54 20.97
CA LYS A 100 5.20 0.51 22.03
C LYS A 100 5.37 1.02 23.46
N ASN A 101 5.83 2.25 23.66
CA ASN A 101 6.09 2.76 25.01
C ASN A 101 5.08 3.85 25.34
N GLY A 102 4.09 3.55 26.18
CA GLY A 102 3.17 4.52 26.78
C GLY A 102 3.85 5.55 27.70
N GLN A 103 5.19 5.62 27.68
CA GLN A 103 5.96 6.73 28.23
C GLN A 103 6.37 7.62 27.07
N SER A 104 5.94 8.87 27.14
CA SER A 104 6.23 10.02 26.27
C SER A 104 7.73 10.37 26.19
N LYS A 105 8.58 9.39 25.90
CA LYS A 105 10.00 9.59 25.63
C LYS A 105 10.12 9.79 24.13
N CYS A 106 10.50 10.99 23.72
CA CYS A 106 10.92 11.26 22.35
C CYS A 106 12.01 10.24 21.99
N ILE A 107 11.75 9.35 21.03
CA ILE A 107 12.73 8.36 20.55
C ILE A 107 13.34 8.92 19.28
N ASN A 108 14.66 9.15 19.27
CA ASN A 108 15.36 9.68 18.11
C ASN A 108 15.00 8.90 16.83
N GLY A 109 14.63 9.62 15.78
CA GLY A 109 14.22 9.05 14.49
C GLY A 109 12.77 8.57 14.41
N CYS A 110 11.96 8.65 15.47
CA CYS A 110 10.53 8.35 15.36
C CYS A 110 9.76 9.42 14.59
N ASN A 111 10.13 10.70 14.70
CA ASN A 111 9.55 11.77 13.86
C ASN A 111 9.68 11.46 12.36
N ASN A 112 10.89 11.13 11.90
CA ASN A 112 11.13 10.77 10.49
C ASN A 112 10.35 9.52 10.07
N LYS A 113 10.22 8.53 10.96
CA LYS A 113 9.40 7.33 10.69
C LYS A 113 7.92 7.66 10.59
N CYS A 114 7.40 8.55 11.43
CA CYS A 114 5.99 8.93 11.41
C CYS A 114 5.66 9.76 10.18
N THR A 115 6.50 10.73 9.84
CA THR A 115 6.36 11.48 8.57
C THR A 115 6.44 10.54 7.37
N CYS A 116 7.41 9.62 7.33
CA CYS A 116 7.51 8.64 6.25
C CYS A 116 6.25 7.76 6.13
N VAL A 117 5.73 7.22 7.24
CA VAL A 117 4.54 6.36 7.20
C VAL A 117 3.29 7.15 6.82
N GLU A 118 3.16 8.40 7.26
CA GLU A 118 2.09 9.30 6.83
C GLU A 118 2.16 9.55 5.31
N THR A 119 3.33 9.91 4.79
CA THR A 119 3.54 10.10 3.34
C THR A 119 3.27 8.81 2.57
N TRP A 120 3.72 7.65 3.08
CA TRP A 120 3.41 6.35 2.49
C TRP A 120 1.91 6.05 2.46
N ILE A 121 1.17 6.33 3.53
CA ILE A 121 -0.30 6.17 3.58
C ILE A 121 -0.97 7.01 2.50
N SER A 122 -0.61 8.30 2.41
CA SER A 122 -1.16 9.22 1.42
C SER A 122 -0.92 8.72 -0.01
N THR A 123 0.32 8.32 -0.30
CA THR A 123 0.70 7.75 -1.58
C THR A 123 -0.10 6.48 -1.89
N LYS A 124 -0.20 5.52 -0.95
CA LYS A 124 -0.95 4.27 -1.17
C LYS A 124 -2.45 4.46 -1.33
N LYS A 125 -3.05 5.45 -0.67
CA LYS A 125 -4.46 5.82 -0.91
C LYS A 125 -4.68 6.30 -2.35
N GLY A 126 -3.79 7.16 -2.85
CA GLY A 126 -3.86 7.66 -4.21
C GLY A 126 -3.70 6.55 -5.26
N GLU A 127 -2.70 5.69 -5.07
CA GLU A 127 -2.45 4.54 -5.95
C GLU A 127 -3.64 3.58 -5.96
N TRP A 128 -4.13 3.19 -4.78
CA TRP A 128 -5.23 2.23 -4.66
C TRP A 128 -6.52 2.77 -5.29
N LYS A 129 -6.82 4.06 -5.10
CA LYS A 129 -7.97 4.71 -5.74
C LYS A 129 -7.89 4.60 -7.28
N ASN A 130 -6.75 4.98 -7.86
CA ASN A 130 -6.56 4.94 -9.31
C ASN A 130 -6.63 3.51 -9.86
N ILE A 131 -5.99 2.55 -9.18
CA ILE A 131 -6.04 1.13 -9.56
C ILE A 131 -7.48 0.59 -9.51
N LYS A 132 -8.24 0.91 -8.46
CA LYS A 132 -9.64 0.49 -8.34
C LYS A 132 -10.50 1.07 -9.45
N GLU A 133 -10.37 2.36 -9.75
CA GLU A 133 -11.09 3.00 -10.85
C GLU A 133 -10.82 2.27 -12.19
N ARG A 134 -9.56 1.96 -12.50
CA ARG A 134 -9.20 1.16 -13.68
C ARG A 134 -9.71 -0.27 -13.64
N PHE A 135 -9.69 -0.90 -12.49
CA PHE A 135 -10.20 -2.26 -12.32
C PHE A 135 -11.70 -2.35 -12.54
N ILE A 136 -12.46 -1.35 -12.10
CA ILE A 136 -13.91 -1.27 -12.23
C ILE A 136 -14.33 -0.98 -13.69
N GLU A 137 -13.50 -0.30 -14.47
CA GLU A 137 -13.79 0.04 -15.88
C GLU A 137 -14.17 -1.17 -16.74
N GLN A 138 -13.64 -2.36 -16.45
CA GLN A 138 -13.97 -3.59 -17.19
C GLN A 138 -15.38 -4.15 -16.89
N TYR A 139 -16.06 -3.63 -15.87
CA TYR A 139 -17.40 -4.07 -15.44
C TYR A 139 -18.49 -3.01 -15.73
N LYS A 140 -18.13 -1.90 -16.39
CA LYS A 140 -19.09 -0.84 -16.77
C LYS A 140 -20.17 -1.44 -17.68
N GLY A 141 -21.41 -1.43 -17.22
CA GLY A 141 -22.57 -1.99 -17.94
C GLY A 141 -23.20 -3.22 -17.29
N GLU A 142 -22.56 -3.80 -16.27
CA GLU A 142 -23.16 -4.86 -15.46
C GLU A 142 -23.81 -4.29 -14.18
N PRO A 143 -24.92 -4.86 -13.69
CA PRO A 143 -25.57 -4.44 -12.43
C PRO A 143 -24.75 -4.80 -11.17
N SER A 144 -23.47 -5.14 -11.30
CA SER A 144 -22.61 -5.54 -10.19
C SER A 144 -22.19 -4.33 -9.35
N ASP A 145 -22.22 -4.49 -8.03
CA ASP A 145 -21.64 -3.53 -7.08
C ASP A 145 -20.11 -3.46 -7.27
N GLU A 146 -19.58 -2.26 -7.52
CA GLU A 146 -18.14 -2.01 -7.64
C GLU A 146 -17.34 -2.60 -6.48
N TYR A 147 -17.93 -2.51 -5.28
CA TYR A 147 -17.35 -3.05 -4.05
C TYR A 147 -17.26 -4.59 -4.09
N PHE A 148 -18.27 -5.26 -4.66
CA PHE A 148 -18.28 -6.71 -4.80
C PHE A 148 -17.13 -7.20 -5.70
N ASN A 149 -16.89 -6.52 -6.83
CA ASN A 149 -15.84 -6.94 -7.78
C ASN A 149 -14.44 -6.82 -7.17
N VAL A 150 -14.14 -5.71 -6.51
CA VAL A 150 -12.84 -5.50 -5.85
C VAL A 150 -12.66 -6.51 -4.72
N ARG A 151 -13.69 -6.67 -3.88
CA ARG A 151 -13.69 -7.63 -2.77
C ARG A 151 -13.47 -9.05 -3.25
N SER A 152 -14.20 -9.49 -4.29
CA SER A 152 -14.08 -10.84 -4.87
C SER A 152 -12.67 -11.08 -5.42
N CYS A 153 -12.06 -10.08 -6.05
CA CYS A 153 -10.67 -10.15 -6.52
C CYS A 153 -9.69 -10.36 -5.34
N LEU A 154 -9.84 -9.58 -4.27
CA LEU A 154 -9.00 -9.70 -3.08
C LEU A 154 -9.22 -11.04 -2.35
N GLU A 155 -10.45 -11.51 -2.24
CA GLU A 155 -10.80 -12.81 -1.64
C GLU A 155 -10.21 -13.98 -2.41
N THR A 156 -10.13 -13.87 -3.73
CA THR A 156 -9.50 -14.89 -4.57
C THR A 156 -7.98 -14.87 -4.42
N PHE A 157 -7.37 -13.68 -4.34
CA PHE A 157 -5.93 -13.53 -4.38
C PHE A 157 -5.24 -13.65 -3.02
N ILE A 158 -5.75 -13.00 -1.98
CA ILE A 158 -5.09 -12.94 -0.67
C ILE A 158 -4.76 -14.34 -0.11
N PRO A 159 -5.61 -15.38 -0.22
CA PRO A 159 -5.28 -16.73 0.26
C PRO A 159 -4.07 -17.36 -0.44
N GLN A 160 -3.73 -16.92 -1.65
CA GLN A 160 -2.58 -17.42 -2.41
C GLN A 160 -1.27 -16.78 -1.92
N ILE A 161 -1.35 -15.74 -1.10
CA ILE A 161 -0.19 -15.10 -0.50
C ILE A 161 0.23 -15.94 0.73
N PRO A 162 1.51 -16.35 0.87
CA PRO A 162 1.96 -17.28 1.93
C PRO A 162 1.68 -16.83 3.39
N VAL A 163 1.30 -15.58 3.57
CA VAL A 163 1.13 -14.89 4.86
C VAL A 163 -0.35 -14.70 5.25
N ALA A 164 -1.29 -15.21 4.44
CA ALA A 164 -2.71 -15.21 4.74
C ALA A 164 -3.10 -16.39 5.67
N ASP A 165 -4.08 -16.16 6.54
CA ASP A 165 -4.70 -17.15 7.43
C ASP A 165 -6.20 -17.17 7.15
N VAL A 166 -6.71 -18.32 6.71
CA VAL A 166 -8.12 -18.50 6.35
C VAL A 166 -8.81 -19.25 7.49
N LYS A 167 -9.69 -18.55 8.22
CA LYS A 167 -10.47 -19.12 9.33
C LYS A 167 -11.93 -18.75 9.22
N ASN A 168 -12.82 -19.73 9.34
CA ASN A 168 -14.27 -19.53 9.35
C ASN A 168 -14.75 -18.66 8.17
N GLU A 169 -14.27 -18.95 6.95
CA GLU A 169 -14.58 -18.20 5.71
C GLU A 169 -14.13 -16.73 5.69
N VAL A 170 -13.39 -16.29 6.72
CA VAL A 170 -12.74 -14.99 6.78
C VAL A 170 -11.25 -15.17 6.51
N ILE A 171 -10.79 -14.56 5.43
CA ILE A 171 -9.40 -14.46 5.05
C ILE A 171 -8.82 -13.27 5.82
N LYS A 172 -7.90 -13.57 6.75
CA LYS A 172 -7.17 -12.56 7.50
C LYS A 172 -5.71 -12.58 7.10
N LEU A 173 -5.09 -11.43 7.22
CA LEU A 173 -3.67 -11.27 7.04
C LEU A 173 -3.02 -11.42 8.41
N SER A 174 -2.95 -12.65 8.92
CA SER A 174 -2.64 -12.95 10.34
C SER A 174 -1.33 -12.36 10.85
N GLN A 175 -0.35 -12.18 9.96
CA GLN A 175 0.93 -11.55 10.28
C GLN A 175 0.84 -10.01 10.37
N PHE A 176 -0.21 -9.41 9.81
CA PHE A 176 -0.30 -7.97 9.56
C PHE A 176 -1.38 -7.30 10.40
N ASP A 177 -2.64 -7.70 10.27
CA ASP A 177 -3.74 -7.09 11.01
C ASP A 177 -4.96 -8.03 11.13
N ASN A 178 -5.12 -8.67 12.28
CA ASN A 178 -6.21 -9.61 12.53
C ASN A 178 -7.60 -8.95 12.56
N SER A 179 -7.67 -7.62 12.60
CA SER A 179 -8.91 -6.85 12.56
C SER A 179 -9.39 -6.58 11.13
N CYS A 180 -8.48 -6.62 10.15
CA CYS A 180 -8.82 -6.50 8.73
C CYS A 180 -8.95 -7.89 8.11
N GLY A 181 -10.06 -8.13 7.44
CA GLY A 181 -10.31 -9.40 6.77
C GLY A 181 -11.14 -9.23 5.51
N CYS A 182 -10.98 -10.17 4.60
CA CYS A 182 -11.84 -10.41 3.45
C CYS A 182 -12.76 -11.59 3.80
N SER A 183 -14.06 -11.54 3.53
CA SER A 183 -15.00 -12.59 4.00
C SER A 183 -15.77 -13.17 2.83
N PHE A 184 -15.70 -14.48 2.61
CA PHE A 184 -16.44 -15.12 1.51
C PHE A 184 -17.96 -14.94 1.66
N SER A 185 -18.46 -14.87 2.89
CA SER A 185 -19.83 -14.51 3.19
C SER A 185 -20.00 -12.99 3.25
N ALA A 186 -20.69 -12.45 2.24
CA ALA A 186 -21.00 -11.03 2.08
C ALA A 186 -21.72 -10.37 3.28
N HIS A 187 -22.22 -11.16 4.23
CA HIS A 187 -23.15 -10.72 5.27
C HIS A 187 -22.53 -10.13 6.54
N LYS A 188 -21.24 -10.34 6.83
CA LYS A 188 -20.58 -9.80 8.05
C LYS A 188 -19.89 -8.45 7.87
N GLN A 189 -19.87 -7.89 6.66
CA GLN A 189 -19.25 -6.60 6.31
C GLN A 189 -20.22 -5.65 5.59
N LYS A 190 -21.53 -5.81 5.81
CA LYS A 190 -22.54 -4.99 5.13
C LYS A 190 -22.52 -3.50 5.55
N ASP A 191 -21.85 -3.17 6.66
CA ASP A 191 -21.85 -1.81 7.23
C ASP A 191 -20.58 -0.98 6.94
N SER A 192 -19.59 -1.53 6.25
CA SER A 192 -18.46 -0.72 5.78
C SER A 192 -18.21 -1.00 4.31
N ASN A 193 -18.48 -0.03 3.45
CA ASN A 193 -18.07 0.02 2.04
C ASN A 193 -16.53 0.11 1.92
N GLN A 194 -15.79 -0.65 2.73
CA GLN A 194 -14.36 -0.53 2.95
C GLN A 194 -13.67 -1.87 2.73
N ASP A 195 -12.77 -1.93 1.75
CA ASP A 195 -12.06 -3.16 1.42
C ASP A 195 -10.90 -3.45 2.41
N SER A 196 -10.30 -4.64 2.34
CA SER A 196 -9.21 -5.03 3.26
C SER A 196 -7.99 -4.10 3.20
N ILE A 197 -7.66 -3.55 2.03
CA ILE A 197 -6.54 -2.62 1.87
C ILE A 197 -6.85 -1.32 2.59
N GLU A 198 -8.05 -0.77 2.36
CA GLU A 198 -8.49 0.43 3.03
C GLU A 198 -8.55 0.24 4.55
N CYS A 199 -8.99 -0.94 5.04
CA CYS A 199 -8.97 -1.26 6.47
C CYS A 199 -7.56 -1.19 7.04
N MET A 200 -6.59 -1.81 6.37
CA MET A 200 -5.19 -1.82 6.81
C MET A 200 -4.60 -0.41 6.82
N ILE A 201 -4.91 0.41 5.80
CA ILE A 201 -4.50 1.81 5.76
C ILE A 201 -5.09 2.58 6.97
N LYS A 202 -6.39 2.45 7.24
CA LYS A 202 -7.06 3.12 8.37
C LYS A 202 -6.47 2.72 9.73
N ASN A 203 -6.02 1.48 9.87
CA ASN A 203 -5.35 1.03 11.08
C ASN A 203 -3.95 1.62 11.24
N LEU A 204 -3.21 1.87 10.16
CA LEU A 204 -1.96 2.64 10.24
C LEU A 204 -2.21 4.10 10.57
N GLU A 205 -3.26 4.72 10.02
CA GLU A 205 -3.62 6.12 10.33
C GLU A 205 -3.83 6.35 11.83
N LYS A 206 -4.59 5.47 12.49
CA LYS A 206 -4.77 5.53 13.95
C LYS A 206 -3.45 5.50 14.71
N LYS A 207 -2.50 4.66 14.27
CA LYS A 207 -1.18 4.58 14.90
C LYS A 207 -0.30 5.80 14.59
N ILE A 208 -0.56 6.49 13.49
CA ILE A 208 0.09 7.76 13.17
C ILE A 208 -0.44 8.88 14.06
N ASP A 209 -1.74 8.91 14.35
CA ASP A 209 -2.30 9.86 15.32
C ASP A 209 -1.69 9.66 16.71
N GLU A 210 -1.52 8.40 17.15
CA GLU A 210 -0.78 8.05 18.36
C GLU A 210 0.68 8.53 18.30
N CYS A 211 1.37 8.33 17.18
CA CYS A 211 2.73 8.86 17.04
C CYS A 211 2.76 10.39 17.12
N LYS A 212 1.82 11.08 16.47
CA LYS A 212 1.81 12.54 16.44
C LYS A 212 1.63 13.14 17.83
N THR A 213 0.71 12.57 18.60
CA THR A 213 0.50 12.99 19.99
C THR A 213 1.72 12.76 20.88
N GLN A 214 2.49 11.68 20.65
CA GLN A 214 3.66 11.33 21.46
C GLN A 214 4.93 12.11 21.09
N HIS A 215 5.12 12.43 19.82
CA HIS A 215 6.39 13.00 19.33
C HIS A 215 6.28 14.42 18.74
N TYR A 216 5.07 14.97 18.58
CA TYR A 216 4.81 16.38 18.21
C TYR A 216 3.87 17.09 19.22
N PRO A 217 4.25 17.26 20.50
CA PRO A 217 3.38 17.92 21.47
C PRO A 217 3.20 19.42 21.16
N SER A 218 1.94 19.83 20.94
CA SER A 218 1.56 21.25 20.80
C SER A 218 1.96 22.06 22.03
N GLY A 219 2.83 23.07 21.85
CA GLY A 219 3.14 24.06 22.88
C GLY A 219 4.62 24.28 23.19
N LYS A 220 5.54 23.54 22.58
CA LYS A 220 6.99 23.88 22.60
C LYS A 220 7.58 23.72 21.20
N PRO A 221 7.83 24.82 20.47
CA PRO A 221 8.81 24.77 19.40
C PRO A 221 10.17 24.50 20.07
N GLU A 222 10.90 23.50 19.59
CA GLU A 222 12.30 23.23 19.97
C GLU A 222 12.56 22.54 21.31
N GLU A 223 12.08 21.31 21.46
CA GLU A 223 13.00 20.24 21.89
C GLU A 223 12.92 19.14 20.83
N GLN A 224 13.53 19.41 19.67
CA GLN A 224 13.98 18.33 18.80
C GLN A 224 14.78 17.39 19.70
N CYS A 225 14.39 16.12 19.76
CA CYS A 225 15.16 15.00 20.28
C CYS A 225 16.67 15.28 20.05
N LYS A 226 17.38 15.83 21.05
CA LYS A 226 18.77 16.26 20.86
C LYS A 226 19.57 15.02 20.51
N GLU A 227 20.28 15.04 19.38
CA GLU A 227 21.27 14.02 19.09
C GLU A 227 22.29 14.02 20.25
N PRO A 228 22.59 12.85 20.85
CA PRO A 228 23.70 12.80 21.81
C PRO A 228 24.98 13.21 21.06
N PRO A 229 25.82 14.07 21.67
CA PRO A 229 27.05 14.52 21.03
C PRO A 229 28.00 13.33 20.73
N PRO A 230 28.85 13.45 19.69
CA PRO A 230 29.72 12.37 19.19
C PRO A 230 30.71 11.84 20.23
#